data_AF-A0A847JSE4-F1
#
_entry.id   AF-A0A847JSE4-F1
#
_cell.length_a   1.000
_cell.length_b   1.000
_cell.length_c   1.000
_cell.angle_alpha   90.00
_cell.angle_beta   90.00
_cell.angle_gamma   90.00
#
_symmetry.space_group_name_H-M   'P 1'
#
loop_
_entity.id
_entity.type
_entity.pdbx_description
1 polymer ?
#
loop_
_entity_poly.entity_id
_entity_poly.type
_entity_poly.pdbx_seq_one_letter_code
_entity_poly.pdbx_strand_id
1 'polypeptide(L)'
;MRLAGVPWTLAAIVLGLFALILLVLTRIVAEAGLLFVQTPFIPTDLMAFWGTGYFTRSSAGATLLAQVVLMHDPREHVMPAMANAYAIAGMSRRRLPVTSAILLALLVGFCVSFVSSLWVNYRFGAITLDQYGPSMAPTWSLDRALQYAETPLQVDVGCIQGLTVGSVLAGVLLYLRAHLVAWPLGPIGLVMGSTYAMGRIWFAVFIGWLAKATVIRFGGLPGYRRALPFFLGLLMGEGIFGGGAAIWGMLTGVTAPQFLPN
;
A
#
# COMPACT_ATOMS: atom_id res chain seq x y z
N MET A 1 -0.96 23.41 11.61
CA MET A 1 -1.33 23.89 10.25
C MET A 1 -0.98 25.36 10.04
N ARG A 2 -1.44 26.34 10.86
CA ARG A 2 -0.95 27.75 10.78
C ARG A 2 0.55 27.91 11.11
N LEU A 3 1.06 27.20 12.12
CA LEU A 3 2.48 27.22 12.50
C LEU A 3 3.43 26.62 11.45
N ALA A 4 2.90 25.80 10.52
CA ALA A 4 3.67 25.17 9.44
C ALA A 4 3.45 25.85 8.07
N GLY A 5 2.64 26.92 8.02
CA GLY A 5 2.34 27.65 6.79
C GLY A 5 1.45 26.93 5.78
N VAL A 6 0.88 25.77 6.11
CA VAL A 6 0.04 24.99 5.18
C VAL A 6 -1.39 25.53 5.14
N PRO A 7 -1.92 25.92 3.96
CA PRO A 7 -3.33 26.31 3.81
C PRO A 7 -4.28 25.17 4.21
N TRP A 8 -5.35 25.49 4.95
CA TRP A 8 -6.33 24.49 5.39
C TRP A 8 -7.03 23.78 4.23
N THR A 9 -7.30 24.50 3.15
CA THR A 9 -7.91 23.96 1.93
C THR A 9 -7.04 22.86 1.33
N LEU A 10 -5.74 23.12 1.21
CA LEU A 10 -4.77 22.16 0.71
C LEU A 10 -4.68 20.93 1.61
N ALA A 11 -4.58 21.13 2.92
CA ALA A 11 -4.54 20.02 3.87
C ALA A 11 -5.79 19.13 3.77
N ALA A 12 -6.97 19.74 3.65
CA ALA A 12 -8.23 19.02 3.47
C ALA A 12 -8.27 18.24 2.15
N ILE A 13 -7.78 18.82 1.05
CA ILE A 13 -7.69 18.15 -0.25
C ILE A 13 -6.75 16.94 -0.17
N VAL A 14 -5.53 17.12 0.35
CA VAL A 14 -4.53 16.04 0.46
C VAL A 14 -5.04 14.91 1.36
N LEU A 15 -5.63 15.23 2.52
CA LEU A 15 -6.20 14.23 3.43
C LEU A 15 -7.43 13.53 2.83
N GLY A 16 -8.30 14.27 2.13
CA GLY A 16 -9.47 13.70 1.46
C GLY A 16 -9.08 12.74 0.33
N LEU A 17 -8.09 13.13 -0.48
CA LEU A 17 -7.52 12.28 -1.52
C LEU A 17 -6.86 11.04 -0.94
N PHE A 18 -6.10 11.19 0.15
CA PHE A 18 -5.50 10.07 0.85
C PHE A 18 -6.57 9.10 1.38
N ALA A 19 -7.63 9.59 2.01
CA ALA A 19 -8.73 8.76 2.48
C ALA A 19 -9.44 8.03 1.32
N LEU A 20 -9.61 8.68 0.17
CA LEU A 20 -10.18 8.06 -1.03
C LEU A 20 -9.28 6.95 -1.58
N ILE A 21 -7.96 7.18 -1.61
CA ILE A 21 -6.99 6.16 -2.01
C ILE A 21 -7.05 4.96 -1.05
N LEU A 22 -7.08 5.18 0.27
CA LEU A 22 -7.21 4.09 1.24
C LEU A 22 -8.52 3.31 1.08
N LEU A 23 -9.62 3.97 0.76
CA LEU A 23 -10.90 3.32 0.44
C LEU A 23 -10.78 2.44 -0.82
N VAL A 24 -10.17 2.95 -1.88
CA VAL A 24 -9.96 2.20 -3.14
C VAL A 24 -9.03 1.01 -2.90
N LEU A 25 -7.91 1.20 -2.20
CA LEU A 25 -7.01 0.11 -1.80
C LEU A 25 -7.74 -0.96 -1.00
N THR A 26 -8.53 -0.55 -0.01
CA THR A 26 -9.33 -1.47 0.80
C THR A 26 -10.29 -2.28 -0.06
N ARG A 27 -10.93 -1.66 -1.06
CA ARG A 27 -11.78 -2.37 -2.02
C ARG A 27 -10.99 -3.32 -2.92
N ILE A 28 -9.81 -2.93 -3.41
CA ILE A 28 -8.95 -3.81 -4.21
C ILE A 28 -8.55 -5.04 -3.40
N VAL A 29 -8.13 -4.86 -2.14
CA VAL A 29 -7.77 -5.97 -1.24
C VAL A 29 -8.99 -6.86 -0.98
N ALA A 30 -10.16 -6.28 -0.73
CA ALA A 30 -11.39 -7.05 -0.50
C ALA A 30 -11.90 -7.81 -1.73
N GLU A 31 -11.79 -7.23 -2.94
CA GLU A 31 -12.25 -7.85 -4.19
C GLU A 31 -11.27 -8.87 -4.75
N ALA A 32 -9.97 -8.54 -4.75
CA ALA A 32 -8.95 -9.37 -5.37
C ALA A 32 -8.29 -10.34 -4.39
N GLY A 33 -8.43 -10.12 -3.08
CA GLY A 33 -7.74 -10.91 -2.05
C GLY A 33 -6.22 -10.74 -2.07
N LEU A 34 -5.73 -9.64 -2.65
CA LEU A 34 -4.29 -9.36 -2.73
C LEU A 34 -3.79 -8.87 -1.36
N LEU A 35 -2.76 -9.53 -0.83
CA LEU A 35 -2.11 -9.16 0.43
C LEU A 35 -1.08 -8.05 0.25
N PHE A 36 -0.51 -7.92 -0.96
CA PHE A 36 0.52 -6.94 -1.28
C PHE A 36 0.01 -5.98 -2.36
N VAL A 37 -0.43 -4.79 -1.92
CA VAL A 37 -1.02 -3.77 -2.78
C VAL A 37 -0.31 -2.45 -2.52
N GLN A 38 0.12 -1.77 -3.58
CA GLN A 38 0.75 -0.45 -3.48
C GLN A 38 0.00 0.53 -4.37
N THR A 39 0.06 1.82 -4.03
CA THR A 39 -0.43 2.88 -4.89
C THR A 39 0.62 3.26 -5.94
N PRO A 40 0.22 3.47 -7.21
CA PRO A 40 1.14 3.93 -8.25
C PRO A 40 1.46 5.43 -8.15
N PHE A 41 0.71 6.16 -7.32
CA PHE A 41 0.91 7.60 -7.07
C PHE A 41 0.67 7.92 -5.60
N ILE A 42 1.12 9.11 -5.20
CA ILE A 42 0.97 9.65 -3.85
C ILE A 42 0.03 10.88 -3.94
N PRO A 43 -0.76 11.23 -2.90
CA PRO A 43 -1.74 12.32 -2.98
C PRO A 43 -1.21 13.65 -3.51
N THR A 44 0.08 13.93 -3.28
CA THR A 44 0.75 15.16 -3.72
C THR A 44 1.10 15.16 -5.20
N ASP A 45 1.16 14.02 -5.87
CA ASP A 45 1.40 13.96 -7.31
C ASP A 45 0.22 14.59 -8.09
N LEU A 46 -0.96 14.64 -7.47
CA LEU A 46 -2.11 15.38 -7.98
C LEU A 46 -1.91 16.92 -7.97
N MET A 47 -0.80 17.41 -7.41
CA MET A 47 -0.42 18.82 -7.58
C MET A 47 0.01 19.14 -9.02
N ALA A 48 0.34 18.14 -9.85
CA ALA A 48 0.63 18.32 -11.27
C ALA A 48 -0.55 18.88 -12.08
N PHE A 49 -1.79 18.80 -11.55
CA PHE A 49 -3.00 19.27 -12.24
C PHE A 49 -3.22 20.78 -12.12
N TRP A 50 -2.85 21.37 -10.98
CA TRP A 50 -3.08 22.79 -10.67
C TRP A 50 -1.78 23.57 -10.43
N GLY A 51 -0.64 22.88 -10.47
CA GLY A 51 0.69 23.42 -10.19
C GLY A 51 0.93 23.71 -8.70
N THR A 52 2.18 24.01 -8.34
CA THR A 52 2.54 24.34 -6.95
C THR A 52 2.62 25.85 -6.69
N GLY A 53 2.04 26.68 -7.56
CA GLY A 53 2.06 28.15 -7.41
C GLY A 53 1.45 28.68 -6.10
N TYR A 54 0.62 27.87 -5.43
CA TYR A 54 -0.01 28.19 -4.13
C TYR A 54 0.83 27.79 -2.92
N PHE A 55 1.98 27.14 -3.12
CA PHE A 55 2.84 26.68 -2.04
C PHE A 55 3.95 27.70 -1.76
N THR A 56 3.94 28.24 -0.54
CA THR A 56 5.15 28.84 0.03
C THR A 56 6.17 27.73 0.30
N ARG A 57 7.48 28.02 0.23
CA ARG A 57 8.56 27.06 0.53
C ARG A 57 8.34 26.29 1.84
N SER A 58 7.89 26.98 2.89
CA SER A 58 7.57 26.39 4.19
C SER A 58 6.40 25.39 4.13
N SER A 59 5.35 25.73 3.37
CA SER A 59 4.16 24.87 3.20
C SER A 59 4.43 23.63 2.35
N ALA A 60 5.30 23.74 1.33
CA ALA A 60 5.72 22.62 0.49
C ALA A 60 6.53 21.62 1.32
N GLY A 61 7.54 22.10 2.06
CA GLY A 61 8.35 21.27 2.94
C GLY A 61 7.51 20.53 3.98
N ALA A 62 6.61 21.23 4.67
CA ALA A 62 5.75 20.60 5.68
C ALA A 62 4.79 19.54 5.09
N THR A 63 4.23 19.81 3.91
CA THR A 63 3.27 18.88 3.26
C THR A 63 3.98 17.63 2.75
N LEU A 64 5.15 17.78 2.12
CA LEU A 64 5.93 16.67 1.57
C LEU A 64 6.60 15.84 2.66
N LEU A 65 7.00 16.44 3.79
CA LEU A 65 7.47 15.69 4.96
C LEU A 65 6.34 14.88 5.59
N ALA A 66 5.14 15.47 5.76
CA ALA A 66 3.98 14.74 6.27
C ALA A 66 3.60 13.57 5.34
N GLN A 67 3.76 13.75 4.04
CA GLN A 67 3.55 12.70 3.04
C GLN A 67 4.52 11.53 3.21
N VAL A 68 5.83 11.77 3.37
CA VAL A 68 6.80 10.66 3.59
C VAL A 68 6.36 9.78 4.74
N VAL A 69 5.99 10.40 5.86
CA VAL A 69 5.71 9.71 7.11
C VAL A 69 4.39 8.95 7.05
N LEU A 70 3.36 9.52 6.42
CA LEU A 70 2.00 8.99 6.52
C LEU A 70 1.46 8.35 5.24
N MET A 71 1.95 8.77 4.07
CA MET A 71 1.26 8.55 2.79
C MET A 71 2.12 7.91 1.70
N HIS A 72 3.45 7.92 1.83
CA HIS A 72 4.34 7.51 0.75
C HIS A 72 4.21 6.03 0.41
N ASP A 73 4.13 5.15 1.42
CA ASP A 73 4.03 3.72 1.20
C ASP A 73 2.85 3.10 1.98
N PRO A 74 1.67 2.95 1.35
CA PRO A 74 0.50 2.40 2.01
C PRO A 74 0.42 0.86 1.97
N ARG A 75 1.48 0.14 1.59
CA ARG A 75 1.43 -1.34 1.44
C ARG A 75 1.00 -2.08 2.70
N GLU A 76 1.34 -1.53 3.86
CA GLU A 76 1.04 -2.11 5.18
C GLU A 76 -0.04 -1.29 5.91
N HIS A 77 -0.85 -0.53 5.18
CA HIS A 77 -1.88 0.27 5.82
C HIS A 77 -2.88 -0.61 6.58
N VAL A 78 -3.30 -0.09 7.73
CA VAL A 78 -4.11 -0.85 8.69
C VAL A 78 -5.58 -0.98 8.22
N MET A 79 -6.04 -0.06 7.38
CA MET A 79 -7.44 0.04 6.97
C MET A 79 -7.98 -1.21 6.25
N PRO A 80 -7.28 -1.80 5.24
CA PRO A 80 -7.67 -3.09 4.67
C PRO A 80 -7.77 -4.22 5.70
N ALA A 81 -6.80 -4.33 6.60
CA ALA A 81 -6.79 -5.35 7.65
C ALA A 81 -7.98 -5.17 8.62
N MET A 82 -8.28 -3.93 9.01
CA MET A 82 -9.45 -3.61 9.85
C MET A 82 -10.76 -3.96 9.15
N ALA A 83 -10.90 -3.62 7.85
CA ALA A 83 -12.11 -3.95 7.09
C ALA A 83 -12.36 -5.46 7.08
N ASN A 84 -11.32 -6.26 6.86
CA ASN A 84 -11.40 -7.73 6.93
C ASN A 84 -11.71 -8.22 8.35
N ALA A 85 -11.07 -7.67 9.38
CA ALA A 85 -11.33 -8.04 10.78
C ALA A 85 -12.78 -7.76 11.18
N TYR A 86 -13.35 -6.62 10.79
CA TYR A 86 -14.76 -6.30 11.05
C TYR A 86 -15.72 -7.16 10.23
N ALA A 87 -15.36 -7.53 8.99
CA ALA A 87 -16.15 -8.46 8.20
C ALA A 87 -16.24 -9.85 8.88
N ILE A 88 -15.12 -10.35 9.42
CA ILE A 88 -15.07 -11.62 10.16
C ILE A 88 -15.82 -11.53 11.49
N ALA A 89 -15.68 -10.41 12.22
CA ALA A 89 -16.35 -10.20 13.50
C ALA A 89 -17.89 -10.06 13.38
N GLY A 90 -18.41 -9.83 12.16
CA GLY A 90 -19.83 -9.66 11.89
C GLY A 90 -20.46 -8.45 12.60
N MET A 91 -21.80 -8.43 12.71
CA MET A 91 -22.57 -7.45 13.51
C MET A 91 -22.57 -7.76 15.01
N SER A 92 -21.53 -8.43 15.52
CA SER A 92 -21.45 -8.83 16.91
C SER A 92 -21.28 -7.65 17.86
N ARG A 93 -21.83 -7.78 19.08
CA ARG A 93 -21.65 -6.85 20.21
C ARG A 93 -20.18 -6.73 20.67
N ARG A 94 -19.28 -7.58 20.16
CA ARG A 94 -17.83 -7.59 20.43
C ARG A 94 -17.00 -6.65 19.55
N ARG A 95 -17.62 -5.75 18.78
CA ARG A 95 -16.89 -4.77 17.93
C ARG A 95 -15.97 -3.86 18.75
N LEU A 96 -16.46 -3.27 19.83
CA LEU A 96 -15.69 -2.34 20.68
C LEU A 96 -14.40 -2.95 21.27
N PRO A 97 -14.43 -4.16 21.90
CA PRO A 97 -13.19 -4.76 22.41
C PRO A 97 -12.21 -5.17 21.30
N VAL A 98 -12.69 -5.53 20.10
CA VAL A 98 -11.82 -5.81 18.95
C VAL A 98 -11.16 -4.52 18.46
N THR A 99 -11.93 -3.42 18.34
CA THR A 99 -11.38 -2.11 17.98
C THR A 99 -10.33 -1.65 18.98
N SER A 100 -10.60 -1.76 20.28
CA SER A 100 -9.63 -1.35 21.32
C SER A 100 -8.38 -2.21 21.32
N ALA A 101 -8.51 -3.53 21.08
CA ALA A 101 -7.36 -4.41 20.94
C ALA A 101 -6.49 -4.05 19.73
N ILE A 102 -7.12 -3.74 18.58
CA ILE A 102 -6.41 -3.27 17.39
C ILE A 102 -5.68 -1.96 17.68
N LEU A 103 -6.36 -0.98 18.31
CA LEU A 103 -5.73 0.30 18.67
C LEU A 103 -4.54 0.12 19.61
N LEU A 104 -4.67 -0.74 20.62
CA LEU A 104 -3.57 -1.06 21.54
C LEU A 104 -2.40 -1.69 20.78
N ALA A 105 -2.68 -2.67 19.90
CA ALA A 105 -1.65 -3.34 19.11
C ALA A 105 -0.92 -2.34 18.18
N LEU A 106 -1.64 -1.39 17.59
CA LEU A 106 -1.05 -0.33 16.76
C LEU A 106 -0.15 0.59 17.58
N LEU A 107 -0.59 1.03 18.76
CA LEU A 107 0.20 1.90 19.63
C LEU A 107 1.47 1.21 20.10
N VAL A 108 1.36 -0.03 20.59
CA VAL A 108 2.51 -0.83 21.01
C VAL A 108 3.45 -1.09 19.84
N GLY A 109 2.90 -1.53 18.69
CA GLY A 109 3.66 -1.78 17.48
C GLY A 109 4.40 -0.54 16.97
N PHE A 110 3.75 0.62 16.99
CA PHE A 110 4.38 1.89 16.63
C PHE A 110 5.54 2.24 17.55
N CYS A 111 5.34 2.21 18.88
CA CYS A 111 6.39 2.54 19.85
C CYS A 111 7.58 1.57 19.76
N VAL A 112 7.30 0.26 19.69
CA VAL A 112 8.35 -0.77 19.59
C VAL A 112 9.09 -0.63 18.27
N SER A 113 8.38 -0.51 17.14
CA SER A 113 9.00 -0.36 15.82
C SER A 113 9.85 0.91 15.74
N PHE A 114 9.38 2.03 16.30
CA PHE A 114 10.15 3.27 16.35
C PHE A 114 11.46 3.12 17.13
N VAL A 115 11.39 2.58 18.35
CA VAL A 115 12.59 2.38 19.20
C VAL A 115 13.56 1.37 18.57
N SER A 116 13.04 0.23 18.09
CA SER A 116 13.86 -0.79 17.45
C SER A 116 14.51 -0.28 16.17
N SER A 117 13.78 0.44 15.31
CA SER A 117 14.32 1.02 14.08
C SER A 117 15.45 2.00 14.37
N LEU A 118 15.26 2.92 15.34
CA LEU A 118 16.34 3.82 15.76
C LEU A 118 17.54 3.04 16.29
N TRP A 119 17.32 2.10 17.21
CA TRP A 119 18.41 1.33 17.80
C TRP A 119 19.23 0.56 16.77
N VAL A 120 18.57 -0.11 15.81
CA VAL A 120 19.23 -0.85 14.73
C VAL A 120 20.03 0.09 13.82
N ASN A 121 19.43 1.21 13.41
CA ASN A 121 20.10 2.21 12.57
C ASN A 121 21.32 2.84 13.26
N TYR A 122 21.25 3.11 14.57
CA TYR A 122 22.39 3.63 15.34
C TYR A 122 23.47 2.56 15.59
N ARG A 123 23.08 1.31 15.81
CA ARG A 123 24.01 0.22 16.18
C ARG A 123 24.82 -0.28 14.99
N PHE A 124 24.17 -0.48 13.85
CA PHE A 124 24.80 -1.05 12.65
C PHE A 124 25.16 0.03 11.60
N GLY A 125 24.63 1.24 11.77
CA GLY A 125 24.76 2.33 10.81
C GLY A 125 23.74 2.20 9.69
N ALA A 126 22.94 3.24 9.47
CA ALA A 126 21.89 3.27 8.44
C ALA A 126 22.39 2.97 7.02
N ILE A 127 23.67 3.25 6.73
CA ILE A 127 24.29 3.04 5.40
C ILE A 127 24.54 1.56 5.12
N THR A 128 24.72 0.72 6.16
CA THR A 128 24.99 -0.71 6.01
C THR A 128 23.72 -1.55 5.93
N LEU A 129 22.57 -0.95 6.24
CA LEU A 129 21.25 -1.56 6.24
C LEU A 129 20.53 -1.32 4.91
N ASP A 130 19.31 -1.85 4.78
CA ASP A 130 18.43 -1.51 3.67
C ASP A 130 18.26 0.02 3.57
N GLN A 131 18.43 0.54 2.37
CA GLN A 131 18.49 1.98 2.13
C GLN A 131 17.12 2.61 1.94
N TYR A 132 16.09 1.83 1.63
CA TYR A 132 14.78 2.34 1.22
C TYR A 132 14.15 3.22 2.32
N GLY A 133 14.02 2.69 3.53
CA GLY A 133 13.41 3.40 4.66
C GLY A 133 14.27 4.54 5.22
N PRO A 134 15.55 4.31 5.59
CA PRO A 134 16.39 5.31 6.26
C PRO A 134 16.86 6.44 5.35
N SER A 135 16.99 6.20 4.04
CA SER A 135 17.63 7.16 3.12
C SER A 135 16.82 7.46 1.87
N MET A 136 16.38 6.48 1.09
CA MET A 136 15.79 6.75 -0.24
C MET A 136 14.41 7.41 -0.16
N ALA A 137 13.47 6.85 0.62
CA ALA A 137 12.11 7.39 0.70
C ALA A 137 12.06 8.82 1.28
N PRO A 138 12.82 9.14 2.36
CA PRO A 138 12.91 10.51 2.84
C PRO A 138 13.57 11.47 1.84
N THR A 139 14.67 11.08 1.19
CA THR A 139 15.36 11.97 0.24
C THR A 139 14.51 12.27 -0.98
N TRP A 140 13.81 11.29 -1.56
CA TRP A 140 12.92 11.52 -2.71
C TRP A 140 11.88 12.61 -2.49
N SER A 141 11.32 12.69 -1.29
CA SER A 141 10.31 13.70 -0.97
C SER A 141 10.91 15.02 -0.54
N LEU A 142 12.08 15.00 0.11
CA LEU A 142 12.82 16.22 0.46
C LEU A 142 13.38 16.90 -0.79
N ASP A 143 13.97 16.15 -1.72
CA ASP A 143 14.46 16.64 -3.00
C ASP A 143 13.32 17.23 -3.83
N ARG A 144 12.15 16.58 -3.82
CA ARG A 144 10.93 17.12 -4.44
C ARG A 144 10.47 18.41 -3.79
N ALA A 145 10.61 18.54 -2.46
CA ALA A 145 10.27 19.76 -1.74
C ALA A 145 11.20 20.93 -2.09
N LEU A 146 12.49 20.66 -2.19
CA LEU A 146 13.50 21.62 -2.64
C LEU A 146 13.25 22.02 -4.10
N GLN A 147 12.99 21.04 -4.96
CA GLN A 147 12.70 21.29 -6.37
C GLN A 147 11.48 22.20 -6.54
N TYR A 148 10.37 21.95 -5.84
CA TYR A 148 9.18 22.79 -5.92
C TYR A 148 9.38 24.19 -5.29
N ALA A 149 10.34 24.34 -4.37
CA ALA A 149 10.71 25.62 -3.77
C ALA A 149 11.57 26.50 -4.69
N GLU A 150 12.33 25.89 -5.60
CA GLU A 150 13.18 26.56 -6.58
C GLU A 150 12.46 26.77 -7.92
N THR A 151 11.80 25.73 -8.40
CA THR A 151 11.04 25.72 -9.66
C THR A 151 9.62 25.21 -9.36
N PRO A 152 8.65 26.12 -9.13
CA PRO A 152 7.27 25.72 -8.93
C PRO A 152 6.79 24.84 -10.08
N LEU A 153 6.16 23.72 -9.74
CA LEU A 153 5.62 22.77 -10.69
C LEU A 153 4.55 23.48 -11.52
N GLN A 154 4.75 23.49 -12.84
CA GLN A 154 3.74 23.92 -13.78
C GLN A 154 2.78 22.78 -14.07
N VAL A 155 1.62 23.13 -14.63
CA VAL A 155 0.61 22.14 -15.01
C VAL A 155 1.20 21.21 -16.07
N ASP A 156 1.24 19.92 -15.77
CA ASP A 156 1.75 18.91 -16.69
C ASP A 156 0.60 18.35 -17.54
N VAL A 157 0.59 18.76 -18.82
CA VAL A 157 -0.41 18.34 -19.80
C VAL A 157 -0.35 16.82 -20.04
N GLY A 158 0.84 16.21 -19.99
CA GLY A 158 1.02 14.78 -20.15
C GLY A 158 0.42 14.00 -18.98
N CYS A 159 0.62 14.44 -17.74
CA CYS A 159 -0.05 13.86 -16.57
C CYS A 159 -1.57 13.96 -16.67
N ILE A 160 -2.10 15.10 -17.12
CA ILE A 160 -3.54 15.30 -17.32
C ILE A 160 -4.08 14.33 -18.37
N GLN A 161 -3.40 14.20 -19.51
CA GLN A 161 -3.79 13.27 -20.58
C GLN A 161 -3.76 11.83 -20.07
N GLY A 162 -2.69 11.42 -19.39
CA GLY A 162 -2.55 10.07 -18.82
C GLY A 162 -3.66 9.73 -17.83
N LEU A 163 -3.96 10.64 -16.89
CA LEU A 163 -5.05 10.44 -15.94
C LEU A 163 -6.41 10.40 -16.63
N THR A 164 -6.63 11.27 -17.61
CA THR A 164 -7.91 11.33 -18.35
C THR A 164 -8.15 10.02 -19.10
N VAL A 165 -7.16 9.56 -19.86
CA VAL A 165 -7.23 8.27 -20.58
C VAL A 165 -7.40 7.11 -19.60
N GLY A 166 -6.62 7.07 -18.53
CA GLY A 166 -6.73 6.04 -17.49
C GLY A 166 -8.10 6.01 -16.82
N SER A 167 -8.67 7.19 -16.52
CA SER A 167 -9.99 7.34 -15.90
C SER A 167 -11.12 6.91 -16.84
N VAL A 168 -11.02 7.27 -18.13
CA VAL A 168 -11.97 6.82 -19.16
C VAL A 168 -11.91 5.30 -19.32
N LEU A 169 -10.72 4.72 -19.44
CA LEU A 169 -10.54 3.27 -19.54
C LEU A 169 -11.08 2.54 -18.30
N ALA A 170 -10.75 3.01 -17.10
CA ALA A 170 -11.28 2.46 -15.86
C ALA A 170 -12.81 2.55 -15.79
N GLY A 171 -13.38 3.68 -16.22
CA GLY A 171 -14.82 3.89 -16.30
C GLY A 171 -15.51 2.95 -17.28
N VAL A 172 -14.93 2.75 -18.47
CA VAL A 172 -15.43 1.79 -19.47
C VAL A 172 -15.38 0.37 -18.91
N LEU A 173 -14.27 -0.04 -18.29
CA LEU A 173 -14.17 -1.37 -17.68
C LEU A 173 -15.20 -1.57 -16.56
N LEU A 174 -15.43 -0.55 -15.74
CA LEU A 174 -16.44 -0.60 -14.67
C LEU A 174 -17.86 -0.69 -15.25
N TYR A 175 -18.15 0.08 -16.30
CA TYR A 175 -19.43 0.06 -17.00
C TYR A 175 -19.70 -1.32 -17.64
N LEU A 176 -18.71 -1.86 -18.38
CA LEU A 176 -18.82 -3.18 -18.98
C LEU A 176 -19.00 -4.27 -17.91
N ARG A 177 -18.25 -4.21 -16.81
CA ARG A 177 -18.40 -5.15 -15.69
C ARG A 177 -19.79 -5.07 -15.03
N ALA A 178 -20.41 -3.89 -15.00
CA ALA A 178 -21.74 -3.70 -14.42
C ALA A 178 -22.88 -4.18 -15.32
N HIS A 179 -22.73 -4.07 -16.65
CA HIS A 179 -23.79 -4.37 -17.61
C HIS A 179 -23.64 -5.72 -18.34
N LEU A 180 -22.42 -6.25 -18.45
CA LEU A 180 -22.13 -7.51 -19.12
C LEU A 180 -21.71 -8.57 -18.11
N VAL A 181 -22.63 -9.48 -17.79
CA VAL A 181 -22.42 -10.58 -16.81
C VAL A 181 -21.23 -11.48 -17.17
N ALA A 182 -20.94 -11.64 -18.47
CA ALA A 182 -19.85 -12.47 -18.95
C ALA A 182 -18.49 -11.74 -19.05
N TRP A 183 -18.42 -10.44 -18.73
CA TRP A 183 -17.19 -9.65 -18.90
C TRP A 183 -16.16 -9.96 -17.79
N PRO A 184 -14.98 -10.53 -18.11
CA PRO A 184 -14.05 -11.02 -17.10
C PRO A 184 -13.05 -9.94 -16.62
N LEU A 185 -12.95 -8.81 -17.33
CA LEU A 185 -11.91 -7.81 -17.07
C LEU A 185 -12.42 -6.72 -16.12
N GLY A 186 -11.78 -6.61 -14.96
CA GLY A 186 -12.00 -5.53 -14.00
C GLY A 186 -10.94 -4.42 -14.11
N PRO A 187 -11.20 -3.24 -13.53
CA PRO A 187 -10.24 -2.13 -13.53
C PRO A 187 -9.02 -2.39 -12.63
N ILE A 188 -9.03 -3.42 -11.79
CA ILE A 188 -7.96 -3.73 -10.83
C ILE A 188 -6.62 -3.95 -11.54
N GLY A 189 -6.61 -4.68 -12.67
CA GLY A 189 -5.38 -4.90 -13.44
C GLY A 189 -4.79 -3.61 -13.99
N LEU A 190 -5.65 -2.68 -14.43
CA LEU A 190 -5.23 -1.37 -14.93
C LEU A 190 -4.58 -0.52 -13.82
N VAL A 191 -5.16 -0.54 -12.62
CA VAL A 191 -4.64 0.23 -11.47
C VAL A 191 -3.35 -0.37 -10.91
N MET A 192 -3.26 -1.70 -10.87
CA MET A 192 -2.13 -2.40 -10.25
C MET A 192 -0.93 -2.58 -11.18
N GLY A 193 -1.12 -2.55 -12.50
CA GLY A 193 -0.13 -2.96 -13.49
C GLY A 193 1.21 -2.21 -13.43
N SER A 194 1.19 -0.93 -13.01
CA SER A 194 2.40 -0.10 -12.92
C SER A 194 2.98 0.01 -11.51
N THR A 195 2.58 -0.86 -10.58
CA THR A 195 3.07 -0.84 -9.19
C THR A 195 4.23 -1.79 -9.00
N TYR A 196 5.18 -1.45 -8.12
CA TYR A 196 6.26 -2.37 -7.75
C TYR A 196 5.70 -3.67 -7.19
N ALA A 197 4.60 -3.59 -6.41
CA ALA A 197 3.94 -4.76 -5.87
C ALA A 197 3.57 -5.76 -6.96
N MET A 198 2.85 -5.30 -8.00
CA MET A 198 2.49 -6.15 -9.14
C MET A 198 3.72 -6.62 -9.92
N GLY A 199 4.74 -5.77 -10.10
CA GLY A 199 6.00 -6.15 -10.75
C GLY A 199 6.72 -7.33 -10.08
N ARG A 200 6.59 -7.50 -8.75
CA ARG A 200 7.17 -8.63 -8.01
C ARG A 200 6.28 -9.86 -7.97
N ILE A 201 4.96 -9.68 -7.84
CA ILE A 201 4.05 -10.80 -7.54
C ILE A 201 3.24 -11.29 -8.75
N TRP A 202 3.31 -10.63 -9.92
CA TRP A 202 2.43 -10.95 -11.06
C TRP A 202 2.47 -12.44 -11.45
N PHE A 203 3.66 -13.06 -11.43
CA PHE A 203 3.82 -14.45 -11.80
C PHE A 203 3.22 -15.39 -10.75
N ALA A 204 3.39 -15.08 -9.46
CA ALA A 204 2.74 -15.81 -8.38
C ALA A 204 1.21 -15.67 -8.43
N VAL A 205 0.70 -14.47 -8.75
CA VAL A 205 -0.72 -14.22 -9.00
C VAL A 205 -1.22 -15.06 -10.18
N PHE A 206 -0.45 -15.14 -11.28
CA PHE A 206 -0.78 -15.98 -12.43
C PHE A 206 -0.84 -17.46 -12.08
N ILE A 207 0.14 -17.99 -11.32
CA ILE A 207 0.13 -19.37 -10.84
C ILE A 207 -1.09 -19.62 -9.93
N GLY A 208 -1.37 -18.71 -9.00
CA GLY A 208 -2.53 -18.82 -8.12
C GLY A 208 -3.86 -18.82 -8.89
N TRP A 209 -3.97 -17.97 -9.90
CA TRP A 209 -5.12 -17.93 -10.81
C TRP A 209 -5.24 -19.24 -11.60
N LEU A 210 -4.15 -19.74 -12.19
CA LEU A 210 -4.14 -20.99 -12.97
C LEU A 210 -4.52 -22.19 -12.10
N ALA A 211 -3.97 -22.28 -10.90
CA ALA A 211 -4.29 -23.33 -9.95
C ALA A 211 -5.76 -23.28 -9.52
N LYS A 212 -6.27 -22.09 -9.18
CA LYS A 212 -7.69 -21.89 -8.85
C LYS A 212 -8.61 -22.27 -10.02
N ALA A 213 -8.29 -21.80 -11.23
CA ALA A 213 -9.06 -22.09 -12.42
C ALA A 213 -9.10 -23.60 -12.71
N THR A 214 -7.98 -24.28 -12.58
CA THR A 214 -7.85 -25.74 -12.75
C THR A 214 -8.69 -26.48 -11.71
N VAL A 215 -8.53 -26.16 -10.43
CA VAL A 215 -9.28 -26.81 -9.33
C VAL A 215 -10.79 -26.63 -9.50
N ILE A 216 -11.25 -25.42 -9.85
CA ILE A 216 -12.67 -25.14 -10.05
C ILE A 216 -13.19 -25.83 -11.32
N ARG A 217 -12.43 -25.84 -12.42
CA ARG A 217 -12.83 -26.45 -13.68
C ARG A 217 -12.98 -27.97 -13.60
N PHE A 218 -12.08 -28.66 -12.91
CA PHE A 218 -12.10 -30.12 -12.80
C PHE A 218 -12.82 -30.64 -11.56
N GLY A 219 -12.77 -29.91 -10.44
CA GLY A 219 -13.30 -30.36 -9.15
C GLY A 219 -14.56 -29.64 -8.68
N GLY A 220 -15.00 -28.58 -9.37
CA GLY A 220 -16.13 -27.75 -8.95
C GLY A 220 -15.94 -27.13 -7.55
N LEU A 221 -17.05 -26.76 -6.92
CA LEU A 221 -17.05 -26.22 -5.57
C LEU A 221 -16.53 -27.20 -4.49
N PRO A 222 -16.83 -28.52 -4.54
CA PRO A 222 -16.28 -29.48 -3.58
C PRO A 222 -14.75 -29.61 -3.70
N GLY A 223 -14.22 -29.64 -4.93
CA GLY A 223 -12.77 -29.66 -5.18
C GLY A 223 -12.08 -28.42 -4.64
N TYR A 224 -12.68 -27.24 -4.83
CA TYR A 224 -12.19 -25.99 -4.24
C TYR A 224 -12.12 -26.06 -2.70
N ARG A 225 -13.18 -26.55 -2.04
CA ARG A 225 -13.19 -26.68 -0.57
C ARG A 225 -12.14 -27.68 -0.05
N ARG A 226 -11.85 -28.74 -0.81
CA ARG A 226 -10.79 -29.72 -0.47
C ARG A 226 -9.38 -29.17 -0.69
N ALA A 227 -9.19 -28.29 -1.67
CA ALA A 227 -7.90 -27.66 -1.93
C ALA A 227 -7.61 -26.47 -1.00
N LEU A 228 -8.64 -25.86 -0.39
CA LEU A 228 -8.49 -24.69 0.47
C LEU A 228 -7.47 -24.87 1.62
N PRO A 229 -7.45 -25.99 2.37
CA PRO A 229 -6.46 -26.20 3.44
C PRO A 229 -5.02 -26.21 2.93
N PHE A 230 -4.78 -26.69 1.71
CA PHE A 230 -3.44 -26.69 1.11
C PHE A 230 -2.93 -25.27 0.87
N PHE A 231 -3.74 -24.39 0.28
CA PHE A 231 -3.35 -22.99 0.03
C PHE A 231 -3.21 -22.17 1.33
N LEU A 232 -4.09 -22.42 2.31
CA LEU A 232 -3.93 -21.84 3.64
C LEU A 232 -2.65 -22.34 4.31
N GLY A 233 -2.33 -23.62 4.16
CA GLY A 233 -1.07 -24.21 4.63
C GLY A 233 0.16 -23.59 3.96
N LEU A 234 0.10 -23.29 2.66
CA LEU A 234 1.17 -22.59 1.94
C LEU A 234 1.40 -21.18 2.50
N LEU A 235 0.33 -20.42 2.72
CA LEU A 235 0.39 -19.08 3.32
C LEU A 235 0.95 -19.12 4.76
N MET A 236 0.48 -20.08 5.56
CA MET A 236 1.01 -20.27 6.92
C MET A 236 2.48 -20.72 6.90
N GLY A 237 2.86 -21.57 5.94
CA GLY A 237 4.22 -22.04 5.75
C GLY A 237 5.19 -20.91 5.44
N GLU A 238 4.80 -19.97 4.57
CA GLU A 238 5.58 -18.76 4.29
C GLU A 238 5.82 -17.95 5.57
N GLY A 239 4.78 -17.71 6.37
CA GLY A 239 4.89 -16.99 7.64
C GLY A 239 5.76 -17.71 8.69
N ILE A 240 5.59 -19.03 8.83
CA ILE A 240 6.39 -19.85 9.76
C ILE A 240 7.86 -19.88 9.33
N PHE A 241 8.13 -20.04 8.04
CA PHE A 241 9.48 -20.04 7.52
C PHE A 241 10.14 -18.66 7.70
N GLY A 242 9.42 -17.57 7.40
CA GLY A 242 9.89 -16.20 7.62
C GLY A 242 10.23 -15.92 9.09
N GLY A 243 9.30 -16.21 9.99
CA GLY A 243 9.50 -16.05 11.43
C GLY A 243 10.59 -16.96 11.99
N GLY A 244 10.62 -18.22 11.55
CA GLY A 244 11.62 -19.21 11.94
C GLY A 244 13.03 -18.84 11.49
N ALA A 245 13.19 -18.34 10.26
CA ALA A 245 14.45 -17.85 9.74
C ALA A 245 14.96 -16.62 10.51
N ALA A 246 14.06 -15.71 10.90
CA ALA A 246 14.40 -14.56 11.74
C ALA A 246 14.91 -15.00 13.12
N ILE A 247 14.21 -15.93 13.79
CA ILE A 247 14.62 -16.48 15.09
C ILE A 247 15.96 -17.23 14.96
N TRP A 248 16.11 -18.05 13.92
CA TRP A 248 17.36 -18.76 13.64
C TRP A 248 18.52 -17.79 13.44
N GLY A 249 18.32 -16.72 12.68
CA GLY A 249 19.32 -15.67 12.49
C GLY A 249 19.70 -14.97 13.79
N MET A 250 18.71 -14.71 14.68
CA MET A 250 18.98 -14.16 16.01
C MET A 250 19.81 -15.10 16.88
N LEU A 251 19.60 -16.42 16.80
CA LEU A 251 20.30 -17.42 17.61
C LEU A 251 21.70 -17.74 17.09
N THR A 252 21.89 -17.76 15.77
CA THR A 252 23.14 -18.21 15.13
C THR A 252 24.03 -17.07 14.66
N GLY A 253 23.51 -15.84 14.62
CA GLY A 253 24.22 -14.68 14.05
C GLY A 253 24.33 -14.71 12.52
N VAL A 254 23.73 -15.69 11.85
CA VAL A 254 23.67 -15.78 10.38
C VAL A 254 22.55 -14.86 9.88
N THR A 255 22.80 -14.16 8.78
CA THR A 255 21.78 -13.30 8.15
C THR A 255 20.60 -14.14 7.68
N ALA A 256 19.39 -13.75 8.10
CA ALA A 256 18.17 -14.37 7.59
C ALA A 256 18.07 -14.10 6.07
N PRO A 257 17.66 -15.10 5.27
CA PRO A 257 17.48 -14.91 3.83
C PRO A 257 16.47 -13.79 3.56
N GLN A 258 16.82 -12.87 2.64
CA GLN A 258 15.90 -11.84 2.17
C GLN A 258 14.82 -12.46 1.28
N PHE A 259 13.56 -12.23 1.64
CA PHE A 259 12.39 -12.83 0.99
C PHE A 259 11.95 -12.11 -0.27
N LEU A 260 12.22 -10.81 -0.36
CA LEU A 260 11.91 -9.99 -1.53
C LEU A 260 13.23 -9.54 -2.16
N PRO A 261 13.47 -9.80 -3.46
CA PRO A 261 14.62 -9.23 -4.15
C PRO A 261 14.50 -7.70 -4.19
N ASN A 262 15.62 -7.02 -3.92
CA ASN A 262 15.74 -5.56 -4.05
C ASN A 262 15.40 -5.07 -5.45
#